data_AF-A0A8J5CRN3-F1
#
_entry.id   AF-A0A8J5CRN3-F1
#
_cell.length_a   1.000
_cell.length_b   1.000
_cell.length_c   1.000
_cell.angle_alpha   90.00
_cell.angle_beta   90.00
_cell.angle_gamma   90.00
#
_symmetry.space_group_name_H-M   'P 1'
#
loop_
_entity.id
_entity.type
_entity.pdbx_description
1 polymer ?
#
loop_
_entity_poly.entity_id
_entity_poly.type
_entity_poly.pdbx_seq_one_letter_code
_entity_poly.pdbx_strand_id
1 'polypeptide(L)'
;MFGDAGLRDVAVESGVIAEGSINRVLEGKQYNRAVRLHKLMYEALMRIIWKGFQVWIESNHPDKGPQIRSTDLKIRSIKEDVCHETLAAALDDDSCVQSFDMFAKYLHFLRTKHGDLARFWMMYIDMVETLLGLIRADREGDWMLHLACVRRVIPWCFAMNKVNYARYLPVYYAQMTQLHETCPELYRHSIKATSPYSLDQESICQNRCLIRQQKKQSTKIRKQLEEHEVLVFDKGLCHDTI
;
A
#
# COMPACT_ATOMS: atom_id res chain seq x y z
N MET A 1 -14.42 -3.07 9.85
CA MET A 1 -14.19 -4.08 8.79
C MET A 1 -13.18 -5.12 9.24
N PHE A 2 -11.86 -4.95 9.05
CA PHE A 2 -10.92 -6.00 9.47
C PHE A 2 -10.84 -6.19 10.99
N GLY A 3 -11.00 -5.11 11.76
CA GLY A 3 -11.06 -5.16 13.23
C GLY A 3 -12.11 -6.16 13.73
N ASP A 4 -13.32 -6.06 13.18
CA ASP A 4 -14.47 -6.92 13.53
C ASP A 4 -14.35 -8.33 12.94
N ALA A 5 -13.45 -8.53 11.96
CA ALA A 5 -13.17 -9.83 11.34
C ALA A 5 -12.02 -10.58 12.05
N GLY A 6 -11.74 -10.26 13.31
CA GLY A 6 -10.73 -10.93 14.15
C GLY A 6 -9.35 -10.29 14.15
N LEU A 7 -9.08 -9.24 13.35
CA LEU A 7 -7.80 -8.52 13.43
C LEU A 7 -7.57 -7.91 14.81
N ARG A 8 -8.64 -7.45 15.46
CA ARG A 8 -8.59 -6.92 16.83
C ARG A 8 -8.09 -7.99 17.80
N ASP A 9 -8.69 -9.16 17.74
CA ASP A 9 -8.45 -10.24 18.69
C ASP A 9 -7.04 -10.81 18.48
N VAL A 10 -6.65 -11.07 17.23
CA VAL A 10 -5.29 -11.49 16.89
C VAL A 10 -4.25 -10.49 17.40
N ALA A 11 -4.48 -9.18 17.25
CA ALA A 11 -3.55 -8.16 17.70
C ALA A 11 -3.39 -8.11 19.23
N VAL A 12 -4.46 -8.40 19.98
CA VAL A 12 -4.48 -8.41 21.44
C VAL A 12 -3.91 -9.71 21.99
N GLU A 13 -4.40 -10.86 21.51
CA GLU A 13 -4.00 -12.19 21.98
C GLU A 13 -2.55 -12.52 21.67
N SER A 14 -2.02 -12.04 20.53
CA SER A 14 -0.60 -12.17 20.19
C SER A 14 0.32 -11.27 21.03
N GLY A 15 -0.22 -10.38 21.85
CA GLY A 15 0.55 -9.43 22.65
C GLY A 15 1.20 -8.31 21.84
N VAL A 16 0.93 -8.19 20.53
CA VAL A 16 1.48 -7.14 19.67
C VAL A 16 0.93 -5.77 20.09
N ILE A 17 -0.37 -5.71 20.43
CA ILE A 17 -1.05 -4.49 20.87
C ILE A 17 -1.80 -4.76 22.17
N ALA A 18 -1.56 -3.93 23.20
CA ALA A 18 -2.30 -3.99 24.44
C ALA A 18 -3.79 -3.65 24.21
N GLU A 19 -4.69 -4.34 24.92
CA GLU A 19 -6.14 -4.19 24.77
C GLU A 19 -6.60 -2.73 24.90
N GLY A 20 -6.10 -1.97 25.87
CA GLY A 20 -6.46 -0.56 26.05
C GLY A 20 -6.03 0.37 24.90
N SER A 21 -5.20 -0.10 23.97
CA SER A 21 -4.70 0.68 22.83
C SER A 21 -5.28 0.27 21.47
N ILE A 22 -5.90 -0.91 21.34
CA ILE A 22 -6.22 -1.49 20.03
C ILE A 22 -7.16 -0.62 19.20
N ASN A 23 -8.18 -0.03 19.81
CA ASN A 23 -9.14 0.83 19.10
C ASN A 23 -8.44 2.05 18.48
N ARG A 24 -7.53 2.70 19.22
CA ARG A 24 -6.75 3.84 18.70
C ARG A 24 -5.81 3.45 17.56
N VAL A 25 -5.29 2.22 17.59
CA VAL A 25 -4.45 1.66 16.53
C VAL A 25 -5.27 1.39 15.28
N LEU A 26 -6.41 0.70 15.40
CA LEU A 26 -7.29 0.35 14.29
C LEU A 26 -7.98 1.58 13.66
N GLU A 27 -8.22 2.63 14.44
CA GLU A 27 -8.69 3.93 13.95
C GLU A 27 -7.59 4.76 13.26
N GLY A 28 -6.34 4.31 13.27
CA GLY A 28 -5.21 5.03 12.68
C GLY A 28 -4.73 6.23 13.50
N LYS A 29 -5.22 6.44 14.73
CA LYS A 29 -4.78 7.52 15.63
C LYS A 29 -3.34 7.33 16.10
N GLN A 30 -2.85 6.09 16.09
CA GLN A 30 -1.46 5.74 16.40
C GLN A 30 -0.75 5.18 15.16
N TYR A 31 -0.42 6.05 14.21
CA TYR A 31 0.13 5.69 12.89
C TYR A 31 1.28 4.68 12.95
N ASN A 32 2.37 4.99 13.67
CA ASN A 32 3.55 4.11 13.72
C ASN A 32 3.22 2.71 14.28
N ARG A 33 2.32 2.66 15.28
CA ARG A 33 1.90 1.41 15.90
C ARG A 33 0.98 0.61 14.98
N ALA A 34 0.09 1.27 14.25
CA ALA A 34 -0.76 0.66 13.24
C ALA A 34 0.08 0.08 12.09
N VAL A 35 1.03 0.83 11.56
CA VAL A 35 1.95 0.35 10.51
C VAL A 35 2.74 -0.87 10.99
N ARG A 36 3.22 -0.87 12.24
CA ARG A 36 3.90 -2.04 12.82
C ARG A 36 2.97 -3.26 12.87
N LEU A 37 1.73 -3.10 13.35
CA LEU A 37 0.75 -4.18 13.39
C LEU A 37 0.49 -4.74 11.98
N HIS A 38 0.20 -3.88 11.00
CA HIS A 38 -0.09 -4.31 9.63
C HIS A 38 1.08 -5.03 8.96
N LYS A 39 2.32 -4.60 9.21
CA LYS A 39 3.52 -5.31 8.74
C LYS A 39 3.62 -6.73 9.30
N LEU A 40 3.42 -6.89 10.61
CA LEU A 40 3.46 -8.20 11.26
C LEU A 40 2.34 -9.11 10.77
N MET A 41 1.14 -8.57 10.62
CA MET A 41 -0.01 -9.31 10.09
C MET A 41 0.18 -9.75 8.64
N TYR A 42 0.69 -8.86 7.79
CA TYR A 42 1.03 -9.18 6.40
C TYR A 42 2.04 -10.33 6.34
N GLU A 43 3.09 -10.25 7.15
CA GLU A 43 4.13 -11.27 7.22
C GLU A 43 3.57 -12.63 7.67
N ALA A 44 2.77 -12.64 8.75
CA ALA A 44 2.14 -13.84 9.27
C ALA A 44 1.19 -14.49 8.24
N LEU A 45 0.37 -13.69 7.57
CA LEU A 45 -0.53 -14.15 6.51
C LEU A 45 0.26 -14.69 5.31
N MET A 46 1.33 -14.02 4.89
CA MET A 46 2.19 -14.51 3.80
C MET A 46 2.83 -15.86 4.13
N ARG A 47 3.23 -16.10 5.38
CA ARG A 47 3.71 -17.43 5.82
C ARG A 47 2.63 -18.50 5.72
N ILE A 48 1.39 -18.18 6.10
CA ILE A 48 0.25 -19.11 5.98
C ILE A 48 -0.03 -19.41 4.51
N ILE A 49 -0.05 -18.37 3.67
CA ILE A 49 -0.23 -18.48 2.23
C ILE A 49 0.88 -19.34 1.61
N TRP A 50 2.15 -19.16 2.02
CA TRP A 50 3.26 -19.99 1.55
C TRP A 50 3.09 -21.47 1.89
N LYS A 51 2.59 -21.79 3.09
CA LYS A 51 2.27 -23.19 3.45
C LYS A 51 1.18 -23.76 2.53
N GLY A 52 0.12 -23.00 2.28
CA GLY A 52 -0.93 -23.41 1.34
C GLY A 52 -0.42 -23.56 -0.09
N PHE A 53 0.53 -22.71 -0.50
CA PHE A 53 1.17 -22.78 -1.81
C PHE A 53 1.90 -24.11 -2.02
N GLN A 54 2.65 -24.59 -1.01
CA GLN A 54 3.35 -25.88 -1.09
C GLN A 54 2.36 -27.03 -1.38
N VAL A 55 1.24 -27.07 -0.65
CA VAL A 55 0.17 -28.07 -0.86
C VAL A 55 -0.48 -27.94 -2.24
N TRP A 56 -0.74 -26.71 -2.67
CA TRP A 56 -1.32 -26.44 -3.98
C TRP A 56 -0.40 -26.88 -5.13
N ILE A 57 0.92 -26.69 -4.99
CA ILE A 57 1.91 -27.15 -5.95
C ILE A 57 1.93 -28.66 -6.04
N GLU A 58 1.98 -29.36 -4.91
CA GLU A 58 1.99 -30.83 -4.90
C GLU A 58 0.73 -31.42 -5.58
N SER A 59 -0.40 -30.71 -5.50
CA SER A 59 -1.67 -31.15 -6.09
C SER A 59 -1.85 -30.77 -7.56
N ASN A 60 -1.36 -29.60 -8.00
CA ASN A 60 -1.67 -29.03 -9.33
C ASN A 60 -0.46 -29.02 -10.29
N HIS A 61 0.76 -29.00 -9.75
CA HIS A 61 2.01 -28.90 -10.48
C HIS A 61 3.09 -29.79 -9.83
N PRO A 62 2.86 -31.10 -9.72
CA PRO A 62 3.75 -32.01 -9.01
C PRO A 62 5.16 -32.05 -9.61
N ASP A 63 5.28 -31.79 -10.92
CA ASP A 63 6.54 -31.62 -11.64
C ASP A 63 7.42 -30.49 -11.09
N LYS A 64 6.79 -29.44 -10.53
CA LYS A 64 7.48 -28.26 -10.00
C LYS A 64 7.78 -28.35 -8.50
N GLY A 65 7.20 -29.32 -7.80
CA GLY A 65 7.40 -29.53 -6.37
C GLY A 65 8.86 -29.63 -5.94
N PRO A 66 9.69 -30.48 -6.57
CA PRO A 66 11.11 -30.61 -6.23
C PRO A 66 11.89 -29.30 -6.38
N GLN A 67 11.63 -28.56 -7.45
CA GLN A 67 12.27 -27.27 -7.73
C GLN A 67 11.92 -26.22 -6.67
N ILE A 68 10.65 -26.10 -6.32
CA ILE A 68 10.19 -25.14 -5.31
C ILE A 68 10.76 -25.50 -3.93
N ARG A 69 10.82 -26.79 -3.59
CA ARG A 69 11.44 -27.26 -2.35
C ARG A 69 12.95 -26.96 -2.31
N SER A 70 13.66 -27.15 -3.43
CA SER A 70 15.08 -26.81 -3.52
C SER A 70 15.32 -25.30 -3.35
N THR A 71 14.44 -24.47 -3.91
CA THR A 71 14.50 -23.01 -3.77
C THR A 71 14.21 -22.59 -2.32
N ASP A 72 13.24 -23.20 -1.64
CA ASP A 72 12.96 -22.96 -0.22
C ASP A 72 14.18 -23.27 0.66
N LEU A 73 14.90 -24.37 0.39
CA LEU A 73 16.13 -24.74 1.09
C LEU A 73 17.25 -23.71 0.85
N LYS A 74 17.45 -23.27 -0.40
CA LYS A 74 18.41 -22.20 -0.73
C LYS A 74 18.09 -20.93 0.05
N ILE A 75 16.84 -20.45 0.00
CA ILE A 75 16.42 -19.24 0.71
C ILE A 75 16.62 -19.37 2.23
N ARG A 76 16.34 -20.55 2.81
CA ARG A 76 16.58 -20.79 4.24
C ARG A 76 18.05 -20.71 4.61
N SER A 77 18.95 -21.24 3.77
CA SER A 77 20.39 -21.15 4.02
C SER A 77 20.89 -19.71 4.04
N ILE A 78 20.32 -18.84 3.17
CA ILE A 78 20.66 -17.41 3.13
C ILE A 78 20.21 -16.70 4.41
N LYS A 79 19.09 -17.13 5.01
CA LYS A 79 18.58 -16.52 6.24
C LYS A 79 19.58 -16.60 7.40
N GLU A 80 20.42 -17.64 7.42
CA GLU A 80 21.41 -17.86 8.49
C GLU A 80 22.65 -16.97 8.32
N ASP A 81 22.98 -16.57 7.09
CA ASP A 81 24.10 -15.68 6.76
C ASP A 81 23.75 -14.75 5.58
N VAL A 82 23.02 -13.66 5.88
CA VAL A 82 22.50 -12.73 4.87
C VAL A 82 23.61 -11.78 4.41
N CYS A 83 24.22 -12.06 3.27
CA CYS A 83 25.06 -11.10 2.55
C CYS A 83 24.40 -10.64 1.25
N HIS A 84 24.75 -9.44 0.78
CA HIS A 84 24.14 -8.83 -0.41
C HIS A 84 24.40 -9.67 -1.67
N GLU A 85 25.61 -10.20 -1.83
CA GLU A 85 26.02 -11.01 -2.97
C GLU A 85 25.21 -12.32 -3.06
N THR A 86 25.06 -13.01 -1.92
CA THR A 86 24.32 -14.28 -1.87
C THR A 86 22.83 -14.06 -2.12
N LEU A 87 22.25 -12.96 -1.60
CA LEU A 87 20.87 -12.60 -1.89
C LEU A 87 20.67 -12.26 -3.38
N ALA A 88 21.56 -11.46 -3.98
CA ALA A 88 21.47 -11.09 -5.38
C ALA A 88 21.57 -12.33 -6.28
N ALA A 89 22.55 -13.21 -6.04
CA ALA A 89 22.70 -14.45 -6.78
C ALA A 89 21.47 -15.36 -6.68
N ALA A 90 20.81 -15.40 -5.52
CA ALA A 90 19.60 -16.18 -5.34
C ALA A 90 18.37 -15.57 -6.03
N LEU A 91 18.32 -14.25 -6.18
CA LEU A 91 17.24 -13.57 -6.91
C LEU A 91 17.40 -13.69 -8.43
N ASP A 92 18.64 -13.74 -8.92
CA ASP A 92 18.96 -13.94 -10.34
C ASP A 92 18.87 -15.42 -10.78
N ASP A 93 18.74 -16.36 -9.84
CA ASP A 93 18.59 -17.78 -10.13
C ASP A 93 17.23 -18.07 -10.80
N ASP A 94 17.26 -18.70 -11.98
CA ASP A 94 16.07 -19.05 -12.75
C ASP A 94 15.05 -19.86 -11.95
N SER A 95 15.51 -20.71 -11.00
CA SER A 95 14.59 -21.46 -10.16
C SER A 95 13.82 -20.59 -9.16
N CYS A 96 14.42 -19.49 -8.73
CA CYS A 96 13.79 -18.50 -7.87
C CYS A 96 12.72 -17.72 -8.64
N VAL A 97 13.05 -17.25 -9.85
CA VAL A 97 12.11 -16.56 -10.75
C VAL A 97 10.90 -17.44 -11.06
N GLN A 98 11.11 -18.71 -11.42
CA GLN A 98 10.03 -19.65 -11.69
C GLN A 98 9.18 -19.92 -10.45
N SER A 99 9.79 -19.99 -9.26
CA SER A 99 9.07 -20.14 -7.99
C SER A 99 8.19 -18.92 -7.71
N PHE A 100 8.68 -17.71 -7.98
CA PHE A 100 7.88 -16.49 -7.84
C PHE A 100 6.72 -16.42 -8.85
N ASP A 101 6.92 -16.84 -10.10
CA ASP A 101 5.83 -16.90 -11.08
C ASP A 101 4.73 -17.89 -10.65
N MET A 102 5.12 -19.07 -10.15
CA MET A 102 4.19 -20.04 -9.60
C MET A 102 3.47 -19.52 -8.36
N PHE A 103 4.18 -18.81 -7.49
CA PHE A 103 3.57 -18.18 -6.33
C PHE A 103 2.57 -17.08 -6.73
N ALA A 104 2.90 -16.25 -7.72
CA ALA A 104 2.01 -15.23 -8.25
C ALA A 104 0.71 -15.84 -8.83
N LYS A 105 0.82 -16.96 -9.55
CA LYS A 105 -0.35 -17.74 -10.03
C LYS A 105 -1.21 -18.22 -8.88
N TYR A 106 -0.60 -18.72 -7.80
CA TYR A 106 -1.33 -19.15 -6.61
C TYR A 106 -2.01 -17.97 -5.89
N LEU A 107 -1.33 -16.83 -5.73
CA LEU A 107 -1.94 -15.62 -5.16
C LEU A 107 -3.12 -15.13 -6.01
N HIS A 108 -3.04 -15.23 -7.33
CA HIS A 108 -4.16 -14.91 -8.22
C HIS A 108 -5.33 -15.90 -8.04
N PHE A 109 -5.03 -17.20 -7.90
CA PHE A 109 -6.02 -18.22 -7.58
C PHE A 109 -6.72 -17.94 -6.23
N LEU A 110 -5.99 -17.53 -5.20
CA LEU A 110 -6.59 -17.13 -3.90
C LEU A 110 -7.53 -15.94 -4.02
N ARG A 111 -7.20 -14.96 -4.88
CA ARG A 111 -8.05 -13.78 -5.12
C ARG A 111 -9.34 -14.11 -5.90
N THR A 112 -9.33 -15.16 -6.71
CA THR A 112 -10.42 -15.39 -7.69
C THR A 112 -11.26 -16.63 -7.41
N LYS A 113 -10.66 -17.73 -6.93
CA LYS A 113 -11.25 -19.08 -7.02
C LYS A 113 -11.28 -19.87 -5.70
N HIS A 114 -10.49 -19.52 -4.69
CA HIS A 114 -10.34 -20.31 -3.45
C HIS A 114 -11.40 -20.01 -2.36
N GLY A 115 -12.48 -19.29 -2.69
CA GLY A 115 -13.58 -18.99 -1.78
C GLY A 115 -13.52 -17.61 -1.11
N ASP A 116 -14.60 -17.28 -0.39
CA ASP A 116 -14.84 -15.91 0.10
C ASP A 116 -13.90 -15.49 1.21
N LEU A 117 -13.55 -16.40 2.12
CA LEU A 117 -12.61 -16.13 3.22
C LEU A 117 -11.20 -15.82 2.68
N ALA A 118 -10.74 -16.59 1.68
CA ALA A 118 -9.45 -16.35 1.04
C ALA A 118 -9.44 -14.99 0.36
N ARG A 119 -10.49 -14.68 -0.42
CA ARG A 119 -10.63 -13.37 -1.09
C ARG A 119 -10.64 -12.21 -0.09
N PHE A 120 -11.31 -12.37 1.04
CA PHE A 120 -11.35 -11.37 2.11
C PHE A 120 -9.96 -11.05 2.68
N TRP A 121 -9.15 -12.08 2.99
CA TRP A 121 -7.80 -11.85 3.50
C TRP A 121 -6.80 -11.42 2.41
N MET A 122 -6.98 -11.85 1.17
CA MET A 122 -6.20 -11.33 0.05
C MET A 122 -6.46 -9.84 -0.19
N MET A 123 -7.70 -9.39 0.00
CA MET A 123 -8.05 -7.97 -0.02
C MET A 123 -7.28 -7.17 1.06
N TYR A 124 -7.13 -7.74 2.27
CA TYR A 124 -6.28 -7.15 3.31
C TYR A 124 -4.82 -7.06 2.87
N ILE A 125 -4.27 -8.14 2.30
CA ILE A 125 -2.91 -8.18 1.76
C ILE A 125 -2.70 -7.06 0.74
N ASP A 126 -3.59 -6.93 -0.26
CA ASP A 126 -3.49 -5.91 -1.31
C ASP A 126 -3.47 -4.48 -0.75
N MET A 127 -4.23 -4.23 0.31
CA MET A 127 -4.22 -2.95 1.01
C MET A 127 -2.93 -2.69 1.76
N VAL A 128 -2.38 -3.70 2.46
CA VAL A 128 -1.11 -3.54 3.17
C VAL A 128 0.06 -3.39 2.18
N GLU A 129 0.07 -4.12 1.07
CA GLU A 129 1.04 -3.93 -0.02
C GLU A 129 0.99 -2.49 -0.56
N THR A 130 -0.22 -1.96 -0.77
CA THR A 130 -0.38 -0.58 -1.23
C THR A 130 0.13 0.43 -0.20
N LEU A 131 -0.14 0.22 1.09
CA LEU A 131 0.39 1.04 2.20
C LEU A 131 1.93 1.01 2.24
N LEU A 132 2.52 -0.18 2.13
CA LEU A 132 3.97 -0.34 2.13
C LEU A 132 4.60 0.31 0.89
N GLY A 133 3.93 0.23 -0.26
CA GLY A 133 4.32 0.94 -1.49
C GLY A 133 4.30 2.46 -1.32
N LEU A 134 3.29 3.04 -0.66
CA LEU A 134 3.27 4.47 -0.34
C LEU A 134 4.43 4.86 0.58
N ILE A 135 4.66 4.09 1.64
CA ILE A 135 5.77 4.34 2.57
C ILE A 135 7.11 4.28 1.84
N ARG A 136 7.27 3.33 0.90
CA ARG A 136 8.47 3.21 0.08
C ARG A 136 8.63 4.42 -0.83
N ALA A 137 7.59 4.78 -1.58
CA ALA A 137 7.59 5.92 -2.49
C ALA A 137 7.95 7.22 -1.78
N ASP A 138 7.37 7.47 -0.60
CA ASP A 138 7.66 8.67 0.21
C ASP A 138 9.11 8.70 0.73
N ARG A 139 9.71 7.54 1.00
CA ARG A 139 11.08 7.43 1.52
C ARG A 139 12.13 7.52 0.41
N GLU A 140 11.84 6.94 -0.75
CA GLU A 140 12.73 6.93 -1.91
C GLU A 140 12.52 8.15 -2.83
N GLY A 141 11.48 8.95 -2.58
CA GLY A 141 11.10 10.03 -3.49
C GLY A 141 10.65 9.51 -4.86
N ASP A 142 10.15 8.28 -4.96
CA ASP A 142 9.67 7.67 -6.20
C ASP A 142 8.26 8.16 -6.52
N TRP A 143 8.19 9.20 -7.35
CA TRP A 143 6.93 9.83 -7.74
C TRP A 143 6.01 8.90 -8.52
N MET A 144 6.57 8.03 -9.38
CA MET A 144 5.77 7.13 -10.21
C MET A 144 5.13 6.04 -9.36
N LEU A 145 5.89 5.47 -8.41
CA LEU A 145 5.37 4.53 -7.44
C LEU A 145 4.30 5.16 -6.55
N HIS A 146 4.50 6.41 -6.12
CA HIS A 146 3.51 7.16 -5.34
C HIS A 146 2.16 7.24 -6.07
N LEU A 147 2.16 7.67 -7.33
CA LEU A 147 0.94 7.77 -8.13
C LEU A 147 0.30 6.41 -8.41
N ALA A 148 1.10 5.38 -8.66
CA ALA A 148 0.60 4.02 -8.84
C ALA A 148 -0.13 3.53 -7.58
N CYS A 149 0.43 3.77 -6.40
CA CYS A 149 -0.18 3.42 -5.12
C CYS A 149 -1.43 4.26 -4.82
N VAL A 150 -1.39 5.58 -5.05
CA VAL A 150 -2.56 6.46 -4.86
C VAL A 150 -3.73 5.98 -5.73
N ARG A 151 -3.48 5.64 -7.00
CA ARG A 151 -4.51 5.07 -7.89
C ARG A 151 -5.13 3.79 -7.30
N ARG A 152 -4.32 2.93 -6.69
CA ARG A 152 -4.79 1.70 -6.03
C ARG A 152 -5.58 1.97 -4.75
N VAL A 153 -5.29 3.06 -4.02
CA VAL A 153 -6.02 3.43 -2.79
C VAL A 153 -7.46 3.89 -3.07
N ILE A 154 -7.70 4.56 -4.21
CA ILE A 154 -8.99 5.19 -4.51
C ILE A 154 -10.19 4.25 -4.36
N PRO A 155 -10.24 3.06 -5.01
CA PRO A 155 -11.39 2.15 -4.87
C PRO A 155 -11.66 1.74 -3.42
N TRP A 156 -10.61 1.56 -2.61
CA TRP A 156 -10.75 1.21 -1.20
C TRP A 156 -11.40 2.33 -0.39
N CYS A 157 -11.13 3.60 -0.71
CA CYS A 157 -11.77 4.71 -0.04
C CYS A 157 -13.28 4.73 -0.27
N PHE A 158 -13.75 4.37 -1.47
CA PHE A 158 -15.17 4.20 -1.75
C PHE A 158 -15.75 3.00 -1.02
N ALA A 159 -15.10 1.83 -1.13
CA ALA A 159 -15.57 0.59 -0.50
C ALA A 159 -15.67 0.70 1.04
N MET A 160 -14.79 1.48 1.67
CA MET A 160 -14.71 1.63 3.13
C MET A 160 -15.38 2.90 3.66
N ASN A 161 -16.21 3.55 2.85
CA ASN A 161 -16.93 4.76 3.20
C ASN A 161 -16.02 5.87 3.79
N LYS A 162 -14.83 6.05 3.20
CA LYS A 162 -13.89 7.11 3.57
C LYS A 162 -14.16 8.35 2.72
N VAL A 163 -15.35 8.93 2.88
CA VAL A 163 -15.93 9.98 2.02
C VAL A 163 -14.95 11.11 1.70
N ASN A 164 -14.23 11.63 2.70
CA ASN A 164 -13.25 12.69 2.49
C ASN A 164 -12.14 12.25 1.53
N TYR A 165 -11.57 11.06 1.73
CA TYR A 165 -10.52 10.55 0.87
C TYR A 165 -11.05 10.14 -0.50
N ALA A 166 -12.23 9.53 -0.56
CA ALA A 166 -12.89 9.14 -1.81
C ALA A 166 -13.20 10.36 -2.69
N ARG A 167 -13.52 11.52 -2.10
CA ARG A 167 -13.74 12.78 -2.81
C ARG A 167 -12.45 13.39 -3.33
N TYR A 168 -11.41 13.49 -2.49
CA TYR A 168 -10.21 14.29 -2.80
C TYR A 168 -9.10 13.51 -3.51
N LEU A 169 -8.95 12.20 -3.27
CA LEU A 169 -7.88 11.41 -3.91
C LEU A 169 -8.01 11.30 -5.43
N PRO A 170 -9.19 11.14 -6.04
CA PRO A 170 -9.32 11.15 -7.50
C PRO A 170 -8.91 12.48 -8.13
N VAL A 171 -9.31 13.60 -7.52
CA VAL A 171 -8.94 14.95 -7.96
C VAL A 171 -7.43 15.15 -7.85
N TYR A 172 -6.86 14.78 -6.70
CA TYR A 172 -5.41 14.80 -6.49
C TYR A 172 -4.68 13.95 -7.54
N TYR A 173 -5.14 12.72 -7.77
CA TYR A 173 -4.53 11.83 -8.74
C TYR A 173 -4.53 12.42 -10.16
N ALA A 174 -5.65 12.97 -10.62
CA ALA A 174 -5.77 13.61 -11.93
C ALA A 174 -4.85 14.83 -12.08
N GLN A 175 -4.72 15.65 -11.04
CA GLN A 175 -3.82 16.80 -11.05
C GLN A 175 -2.34 16.37 -11.07
N MET A 176 -2.01 15.35 -10.27
CA MET A 176 -0.62 14.92 -10.11
C MET A 176 -0.10 14.11 -11.31
N THR A 177 -0.96 13.45 -12.09
CA THR A 177 -0.56 12.83 -13.36
C THR A 177 -0.22 13.86 -14.43
N GLN A 178 -0.89 15.01 -14.41
CA GLN A 178 -0.65 16.14 -15.33
C GLN A 178 0.41 17.13 -14.80
N LEU A 179 1.15 16.76 -13.75
CA LEU A 179 2.07 17.68 -13.09
C LEU A 179 3.18 18.18 -14.03
N HIS A 180 3.62 17.32 -14.95
CA HIS A 180 4.63 17.65 -15.95
C HIS A 180 4.20 18.74 -16.93
N GLU A 181 2.89 18.85 -17.21
CA GLU A 181 2.32 19.90 -18.08
C GLU A 181 1.96 21.14 -17.26
N THR A 182 1.32 20.94 -16.10
CA THR A 182 0.76 22.03 -15.28
C THR A 182 1.85 22.79 -14.52
N CYS A 183 2.89 22.08 -14.07
CA CYS A 183 4.02 22.67 -13.34
C CYS A 183 5.32 21.88 -13.58
N PRO A 184 5.98 22.09 -14.75
CA PRO A 184 7.19 21.36 -15.13
C PRO A 184 8.33 21.46 -14.10
N GLU A 185 8.43 22.59 -13.40
CA GLU A 185 9.44 22.80 -12.37
C GLU A 185 9.22 21.92 -11.14
N LEU A 186 7.98 21.78 -10.67
CA LEU A 186 7.66 20.88 -9.56
C LEU A 186 7.86 19.42 -9.96
N TYR A 187 7.49 19.09 -11.20
CA TYR A 187 7.71 17.76 -11.77
C TYR A 187 9.21 17.41 -11.83
N ARG A 188 10.06 18.30 -12.33
CA ARG A 188 11.52 18.11 -12.35
C ARG A 188 12.09 17.87 -10.96
N HIS A 189 11.64 18.62 -9.94
CA HIS A 189 12.07 18.39 -8.57
C HIS A 189 11.62 17.03 -8.03
N SER A 190 10.37 16.62 -8.34
CA SER A 190 9.86 15.32 -7.91
C SER A 190 10.61 14.14 -8.52
N ILE A 191 11.09 14.25 -9.76
CA ILE A 191 11.90 13.20 -10.41
C ILE A 191 13.37 13.26 -9.97
N LYS A 192 13.93 14.44 -9.75
CA LYS A 192 15.32 14.57 -9.26
C LYS A 192 15.49 13.94 -7.89
N ALA A 193 14.48 14.01 -7.01
CA ALA A 193 14.48 13.31 -5.73
C ALA A 193 14.49 11.78 -5.86
N THR A 194 14.11 11.23 -7.03
CA THR A 194 14.18 9.80 -7.34
C THR A 194 15.59 9.34 -7.78
N SER A 195 16.51 10.27 -8.06
CA SER A 195 17.89 9.95 -8.45
C SER A 195 18.72 9.54 -7.23
N PRO A 196 19.44 8.40 -7.25
CA PRO A 196 20.18 7.85 -6.10
C PRO A 196 21.36 8.72 -5.59
N TYR A 197 21.63 9.88 -6.19
CA TYR A 197 22.81 10.71 -5.93
C TYR A 197 22.58 12.00 -5.12
N SER A 198 21.42 12.21 -4.49
CA SER A 198 21.24 13.38 -3.61
C SER A 198 20.24 13.12 -2.49
N LEU A 199 20.70 12.48 -1.41
CA LEU A 199 20.02 12.46 -0.13
C LEU A 199 20.87 13.18 0.92
N ASP A 200 21.06 14.47 0.71
CA ASP A 200 21.51 15.44 1.69
C ASP A 200 20.33 15.86 2.59
N GLN A 201 20.63 16.25 3.84
CA GLN A 201 19.66 16.47 4.93
C GLN A 201 18.58 17.53 4.60
N GLU A 202 18.83 18.36 3.59
CA GLU A 202 17.85 19.30 3.00
C GLU A 202 16.70 18.60 2.27
N SER A 203 16.93 17.46 1.60
CA SER A 203 15.92 16.70 0.85
C SER A 203 14.77 16.18 1.74
N ILE A 204 15.08 15.76 2.97
CA ILE A 204 14.10 15.33 3.98
C ILE A 204 13.26 16.52 4.49
N CYS A 205 13.86 17.70 4.57
CA CYS A 205 13.15 18.95 4.88
C CYS A 205 12.26 19.40 3.72
N GLN A 206 12.70 19.19 2.48
CA GLN A 206 11.94 19.50 1.26
C GLN A 206 10.75 18.56 1.06
N ASN A 207 10.86 17.26 1.33
CA ASN A 207 9.71 16.34 1.30
C ASN A 207 8.67 16.70 2.38
N ARG A 208 9.12 17.13 3.56
CA ARG A 208 8.23 17.72 4.58
C ARG A 208 7.59 19.03 4.10
N CYS A 209 8.30 19.82 3.31
CA CYS A 209 7.81 21.04 2.68
C CYS A 209 6.77 20.73 1.60
N LEU A 210 7.00 19.74 0.74
CA LEU A 210 6.07 19.25 -0.28
C LEU A 210 4.79 18.68 0.34
N ILE A 211 4.88 17.88 1.40
CA ILE A 211 3.69 17.39 2.14
C ILE A 211 2.95 18.56 2.81
N ARG A 212 3.67 19.56 3.34
CA ARG A 212 3.05 20.80 3.88
C ARG A 212 2.42 21.65 2.77
N GLN A 213 3.01 21.71 1.59
CA GLN A 213 2.49 22.41 0.42
C GLN A 213 1.26 21.68 -0.14
N GLN A 214 1.28 20.36 -0.26
CA GLN A 214 0.13 19.53 -0.63
C GLN A 214 -1.00 19.68 0.40
N LYS A 215 -0.70 19.70 1.71
CA LYS A 215 -1.69 20.02 2.74
C LYS A 215 -2.26 21.42 2.57
N LYS A 216 -1.43 22.45 2.36
CA LYS A 216 -1.88 23.84 2.11
C LYS A 216 -2.73 23.95 0.84
N GLN A 217 -2.36 23.25 -0.22
CA GLN A 217 -3.06 23.25 -1.50
C GLN A 217 -4.38 22.50 -1.38
N SER A 218 -4.43 21.38 -0.65
CA SER A 218 -5.65 20.67 -0.29
C SER A 218 -6.60 21.53 0.58
N THR A 219 -6.07 22.28 1.55
CA THR A 219 -6.86 23.24 2.34
C THR A 219 -7.36 24.41 1.49
N LYS A 220 -6.56 24.89 0.53
CA LYS A 220 -6.95 25.97 -0.39
C LYS A 220 -8.05 25.51 -1.35
N ILE A 221 -7.93 24.30 -1.88
CA ILE A 221 -8.95 23.65 -2.71
C ILE A 221 -10.24 23.44 -1.90
N ARG A 222 -10.13 23.00 -0.65
CA ARG A 222 -11.28 22.87 0.25
C ARG A 222 -12.02 24.21 0.44
N LYS A 223 -11.28 25.31 0.69
CA LYS A 223 -11.88 26.65 0.80
C LYS A 223 -12.53 27.11 -0.51
N GLN A 224 -11.87 26.90 -1.65
CA GLN A 224 -12.41 27.25 -2.96
C GLN A 224 -13.68 26.48 -3.30
N LEU A 225 -13.78 25.21 -2.87
CA LEU A 225 -14.98 24.39 -3.05
C LEU A 225 -16.10 24.76 -2.07
N GLU A 226 -15.78 25.09 -0.81
CA GLU A 226 -16.75 25.62 0.17
C GLU A 226 -17.31 26.98 -0.31
N GLU A 227 -16.48 27.86 -0.87
CA GLU A 227 -16.90 29.12 -1.49
C GLU A 227 -17.76 28.89 -2.74
N HIS A 228 -17.45 27.88 -3.56
CA HIS A 228 -18.28 27.50 -4.71
C HIS A 228 -19.62 26.87 -4.31
N GLU A 229 -19.68 26.06 -3.24
CA GLU A 229 -20.92 25.52 -2.67
C GLU A 229 -21.81 26.63 -2.10
N VAL A 230 -21.23 27.61 -1.38
CA VAL A 230 -21.96 28.78 -0.87
C VAL A 230 -22.53 29.63 -2.01
N LEU A 231 -21.76 29.86 -3.08
CA LEU A 231 -22.23 30.60 -4.27
C LEU A 231 -23.30 29.85 -5.09
N VAL A 232 -23.29 28.51 -5.06
CA VAL A 232 -24.32 27.67 -5.69
C VAL A 232 -25.60 27.65 -4.84
N PHE A 233 -25.47 27.66 -3.50
CA PHE A 233 -26.61 27.77 -2.58
C PHE A 233 -27.28 29.16 -2.63
N ASP A 234 -26.51 30.25 -2.69
CA ASP A 234 -27.06 31.61 -2.80
C ASP A 234 -27.76 31.84 -4.15
N LYS A 235 -27.29 31.21 -5.24
CA LYS A 235 -27.96 31.28 -6.55
C LYS A 235 -29.22 30.41 -6.63
N GLY A 236 -29.37 29.43 -5.75
CA GLY A 236 -30.56 28.57 -5.66
C GLY A 236 -31.72 29.16 -4.86
N LEU A 237 -31.51 30.26 -4.13
CA LEU A 237 -32.54 30.93 -3.32
C LEU A 237 -33.20 32.14 -3.99
N CYS A 238 -32.81 32.51 -5.21
CA CYS A 238 -33.38 33.65 -5.95
C CYS A 238 -34.38 33.28 -7.06
N HIS A 239 -34.73 32.01 -7.24
CA HIS A 239 -35.80 31.60 -8.16
C HIS A 239 -36.71 30.60 -7.47
N ASP A 240 -37.60 31.11 -6.63
CA ASP A 240 -38.95 30.57 -6.41
C ASP A 240 -39.72 31.58 -5.55
N THR A 241 -40.30 32.57 -6.22
CA THR A 241 -41.36 33.42 -5.65
C THR A 241 -42.34 33.76 -6.77
N ILE A 242 -43.24 32.83 -7.07
CA ILE A 242 -44.61 33.08 -7.55
C ILE A 242 -45.52 32.08 -6.86
#